data_AF-A0A1Y2DVY5-F1
#
_entry.id   AF-A0A1Y2DVY5-F1
#
_cell.length_a   1.000
_cell.length_b   1.000
_cell.length_c   1.000
_cell.angle_alpha   90.00
_cell.angle_beta   90.00
_cell.angle_gamma   90.00
#
_symmetry.space_group_name_H-M   'P 1'
#
loop_
_entity.id
_entity.type
_entity.pdbx_description
1 polymer ?
#
loop_
_entity_poly.entity_id
_entity_poly.type
_entity_poly.pdbx_seq_one_letter_code
_entity_poly.pdbx_strand_id
1 'polypeptide(L)'
;MTWVFQLGLTIESVLNILGAGTFLLYPEWCLSYTVSTPKVPASAATLWQTYAVLVLALTFPILLCIPNSKGVFEKRKIIFETLVAGEVALVGLLLWHAVKPAEESGFMRSGLILATLNLLPALTWHSFCIWGVPGLMVESGSVDAGREKEL
;
A
#
# COMPACT_ATOMS: atom_id res chain seq x y z
N MET A 1 13.56 11.80 12.47
CA MET A 1 12.21 11.68 11.92
C MET A 1 11.59 13.04 11.76
N THR A 2 11.38 13.42 10.50
CA THR A 2 10.65 14.61 10.14
C THR A 2 9.15 14.36 10.36
N TRP A 3 8.45 15.36 10.90
CA TRP A 3 6.99 15.37 11.04
C TRP A 3 6.26 14.89 9.77
N VAL A 4 6.80 15.25 8.60
CA VAL A 4 6.31 14.86 7.28
C VAL A 4 6.20 13.34 7.12
N PHE A 5 7.20 12.58 7.58
CA PHE A 5 7.19 11.12 7.46
C PHE A 5 6.12 10.49 8.36
N GLN A 6 5.96 10.96 9.60
CA GLN A 6 4.91 10.49 10.49
C GLN A 6 3.51 10.79 9.96
N LEU A 7 3.33 12.00 9.42
CA LEU A 7 2.09 12.40 8.79
C LEU A 7 1.76 11.49 7.59
N GLY A 8 2.75 11.20 6.75
CA GLY A 8 2.62 10.27 5.63
C GLY A 8 2.14 8.89 6.07
N LEU A 9 2.84 8.26 7.03
CA LEU A 9 2.45 6.96 7.57
C LEU A 9 1.05 6.96 8.20
N THR A 10 0.69 8.05 8.88
CA THR A 10 -0.63 8.20 9.52
C THR A 10 -1.73 8.28 8.46
N ILE A 11 -1.55 9.11 7.44
CA ILE A 11 -2.51 9.24 6.32
C ILE A 11 -2.66 7.90 5.62
N GLU A 12 -1.56 7.23 5.30
CA GLU A 12 -1.57 5.93 4.65
C GLU A 12 -2.34 4.89 5.47
N SER A 13 -2.06 4.82 6.78
CA SER A 13 -2.74 3.89 7.68
C SER A 13 -4.25 4.15 7.73
N VAL A 14 -4.67 5.42 7.79
CA VAL A 14 -6.09 5.81 7.77
C VAL A 14 -6.74 5.39 6.46
N LEU A 15 -6.11 5.66 5.32
CA LEU A 15 -6.63 5.29 4.00
C LEU A 15 -6.76 3.77 3.85
N ASN A 16 -5.77 3.01 4.32
CA ASN A 16 -5.82 1.55 4.29
C ASN A 16 -6.95 1.02 5.17
N ILE A 17 -7.12 1.55 6.40
CA ILE A 17 -8.20 1.12 7.30
C ILE A 17 -9.57 1.43 6.71
N LEU A 18 -9.77 2.62 6.16
CA LEU A 18 -11.05 3.01 5.56
C LEU A 18 -11.33 2.17 4.31
N GLY A 19 -10.37 2.10 3.38
CA GLY A 19 -10.52 1.35 2.14
C GLY A 19 -10.73 -0.14 2.38
N ALA A 20 -9.85 -0.78 3.15
CA ALA A 20 -9.98 -2.20 3.48
C ALA A 20 -11.22 -2.47 4.34
N GLY A 21 -11.61 -1.55 5.23
CA GLY A 21 -12.87 -1.64 5.97
C GLY A 21 -14.07 -1.69 5.02
N THR A 22 -14.10 -0.84 4.00
CA THR A 22 -15.16 -0.88 2.97
C THR A 22 -15.09 -2.17 2.14
N PHE A 23 -13.90 -2.64 1.75
CA PHE A 23 -13.73 -3.88 1.00
C PHE A 23 -14.18 -5.11 1.78
N LEU A 24 -13.97 -5.12 3.09
CA LEU A 24 -14.34 -6.20 3.99
C LEU A 24 -15.86 -6.24 4.23
N LEU A 25 -16.47 -5.09 4.50
CA LEU A 25 -17.88 -5.00 4.88
C LEU A 25 -18.83 -4.95 3.68
N TYR A 26 -18.38 -4.41 2.54
CA TYR A 26 -19.20 -4.19 1.34
C TYR A 26 -18.49 -4.67 0.05
N PRO A 27 -18.06 -5.95 -0.02
CA PRO A 27 -17.27 -6.45 -1.15
C PRO A 27 -18.02 -6.42 -2.48
N GLU A 28 -19.31 -6.80 -2.49
CA GLU A 28 -20.12 -6.82 -3.71
C GLU A 28 -20.33 -5.42 -4.29
N TRP A 29 -20.57 -4.43 -3.43
CA TRP A 29 -20.70 -3.05 -3.85
C TRP A 29 -19.41 -2.54 -4.50
N CYS A 30 -18.25 -2.79 -3.87
CA CYS A 30 -16.96 -2.40 -4.43
C CYS A 30 -16.69 -3.06 -5.80
N LEU A 31 -16.92 -4.37 -5.88
CA LEU A 31 -16.66 -5.16 -7.08
C LEU A 31 -17.65 -4.85 -8.21
N SER A 32 -18.86 -4.38 -7.90
CA SER A 32 -19.87 -4.02 -8.92
C SER A 32 -19.38 -2.96 -9.91
N TYR A 33 -18.43 -2.11 -9.50
CA TYR A 33 -17.82 -1.09 -10.36
C TYR A 33 -16.67 -1.63 -11.22
N THR A 34 -16.27 -2.88 -11.04
CA THR A 34 -15.05 -3.46 -11.64
C THR A 34 -15.31 -4.74 -12.42
N VAL A 35 -16.30 -5.55 -12.04
CA VAL A 35 -16.63 -6.80 -12.75
C VAL A 35 -17.28 -6.53 -14.11
N SER A 36 -16.98 -7.37 -15.11
CA SER A 36 -17.63 -7.31 -16.43
C SER A 36 -18.98 -8.04 -16.46
N THR A 37 -19.31 -8.78 -15.42
CA THR A 37 -20.51 -9.63 -15.33
C THR A 37 -21.66 -8.92 -14.59
N PRO A 38 -22.93 -9.27 -14.88
CA PRO A 38 -24.10 -8.64 -14.24
C PRO A 38 -24.18 -8.86 -12.73
N LYS A 39 -23.54 -9.92 -12.24
CA LYS A 39 -23.49 -10.30 -10.84
C LYS A 39 -22.05 -10.57 -10.43
N VAL A 40 -21.66 -10.09 -9.25
CA VAL A 40 -20.36 -10.37 -8.65
C VAL A 40 -20.31 -11.85 -8.25
N PRO A 41 -19.31 -12.63 -8.72
CA PRO A 41 -19.12 -14.00 -8.26
C PRO A 41 -18.82 -14.06 -6.76
N ALA A 42 -19.41 -15.02 -6.04
CA ALA A 42 -19.20 -15.16 -4.60
C ALA A 42 -17.71 -15.39 -4.25
N SER A 43 -16.99 -16.15 -5.07
CA SER A 43 -15.54 -16.37 -4.91
C SER A 43 -14.74 -15.06 -5.04
N ALA A 44 -15.13 -14.17 -5.95
CA ALA A 44 -14.49 -12.86 -6.11
C ALA A 44 -14.74 -11.98 -4.87
N ALA A 45 -15.96 -11.97 -4.34
CA ALA A 45 -16.28 -11.26 -3.10
C ALA A 45 -15.46 -11.77 -1.91
N THR A 46 -15.33 -13.08 -1.74
CA THR A 46 -14.49 -13.67 -0.68
C THR A 46 -13.00 -13.35 -0.85
N LEU A 47 -12.49 -13.39 -2.08
CA LEU A 47 -11.10 -13.00 -2.37
C LEU A 47 -10.87 -11.52 -2.07
N TRP A 48 -11.84 -10.65 -2.36
CA TRP A 48 -11.76 -9.23 -2.06
C TRP A 48 -11.75 -8.95 -0.56
N GLN A 49 -12.55 -9.67 0.22
CA GLN A 49 -12.51 -9.62 1.68
C GLN A 49 -11.17 -10.14 2.24
N THR A 50 -10.64 -11.21 1.65
CA THR A 50 -9.33 -11.76 2.05
C THR A 50 -8.22 -10.75 1.79
N TYR A 51 -8.24 -10.10 0.63
CA TYR A 51 -7.35 -8.99 0.31
C TYR A 51 -7.48 -7.85 1.34
N ALA A 52 -8.71 -7.48 1.72
CA ALA A 52 -8.94 -6.47 2.74
C ALA A 52 -8.30 -6.83 4.09
N VAL A 53 -8.43 -8.09 4.54
CA VAL A 53 -7.79 -8.56 5.78
C VAL A 53 -6.27 -8.48 5.68
N LEU A 54 -5.68 -8.84 4.53
CA LEU A 54 -4.25 -8.71 4.30
C LEU A 54 -3.78 -7.25 4.36
N VAL A 55 -4.52 -6.33 3.74
CA VAL A 55 -4.21 -4.88 3.81
C VAL A 55 -4.24 -4.39 5.26
N LEU A 56 -5.26 -4.77 6.05
CA LEU A 56 -5.34 -4.41 7.48
C LEU A 56 -4.18 -5.02 8.28
N ALA A 57 -3.82 -6.27 8.01
CA ALA A 57 -2.71 -6.95 8.67
C ALA A 57 -1.36 -6.26 8.36
N LEU A 58 -1.15 -5.85 7.11
CA LEU A 58 0.05 -5.10 6.68
C LEU A 58 0.06 -3.65 7.17
N THR A 59 -1.11 -3.07 7.46
CA THR A 59 -1.22 -1.73 8.04
C THR A 59 -0.73 -1.70 9.50
N PHE A 60 -0.85 -2.80 10.23
CA PHE A 60 -0.42 -2.84 11.63
C PHE A 60 1.11 -2.59 11.82
N PRO A 61 2.02 -3.24 11.07
CA PRO A 61 3.44 -2.88 11.07
C PRO A 61 3.73 -1.40 10.72
N ILE A 62 2.94 -0.81 9.82
CA ILE A 62 3.08 0.61 9.44
C ILE A 62 2.77 1.50 10.66
N LEU A 63 1.67 1.21 11.38
CA LEU A 63 1.31 1.91 12.62
C LEU A 63 2.42 1.82 13.67
N LEU A 64 3.03 0.64 13.83
CA LEU A 64 4.16 0.44 14.75
C LEU A 64 5.42 1.22 14.35
N CYS A 65 5.53 1.66 13.10
CA CYS A 65 6.63 2.48 12.60
C CYS A 65 6.40 3.99 12.75
N ILE A 66 5.20 4.43 13.14
CA ILE A 66 4.91 5.84 13.41
C ILE A 66 5.70 6.39 14.62
N PRO A 67 5.70 5.73 15.80
CA PRO A 67 6.52 6.20 16.91
C PRO A 67 8.00 6.01 16.63
N ASN A 68 8.81 6.96 17.09
CA ASN A 68 10.25 6.82 16.97
C ASN A 68 10.77 5.77 17.97
N SER A 69 11.67 4.89 17.54
CA SER A 69 12.28 3.88 18.41
C SER A 69 13.69 3.53 17.96
N LYS A 70 14.48 2.94 18.86
CA LYS A 70 15.81 2.43 18.51
C LYS A 70 15.69 1.40 17.38
N GLY A 71 16.52 1.55 16.35
CA GLY A 71 16.52 0.67 15.18
C GLY A 71 15.29 0.79 14.29
N VAL A 72 14.54 1.90 14.38
CA VAL A 72 13.33 2.10 13.55
C VAL A 72 13.62 2.12 12.06
N PHE A 73 14.83 2.52 11.65
CA PHE A 73 15.23 2.50 10.24
C PHE A 73 15.14 1.10 9.63
N GLU A 74 15.75 0.10 10.27
CA GLU A 74 15.73 -1.28 9.77
C GLU A 74 14.31 -1.86 9.73
N LYS A 75 13.48 -1.53 10.75
CA LYS A 75 12.07 -1.94 10.77
C LYS A 75 11.31 -1.35 9.57
N ARG A 76 11.44 -0.04 9.35
CA ARG A 76 10.80 0.68 8.24
C ARG A 76 11.27 0.15 6.90
N LYS A 77 12.57 -0.08 6.75
CA LYS A 77 13.17 -0.60 5.53
C LYS A 77 12.57 -1.95 5.15
N ILE A 78 12.54 -2.92 6.07
CA ILE A 78 11.95 -4.25 5.80
C ILE A 78 10.47 -4.14 5.44
N ILE A 79 9.71 -3.31 6.16
CA ILE A 79 8.28 -3.11 5.88
C ILE A 79 8.08 -2.49 4.51
N PHE A 80 8.81 -1.42 4.18
CA PHE A 80 8.66 -0.74 2.89
C PHE A 80 9.13 -1.62 1.74
N GLU A 81 10.19 -2.42 1.90
CA GLU A 81 10.64 -3.36 0.87
C GLU A 81 9.58 -4.45 0.62
N THR A 82 8.93 -4.92 1.68
CA THR A 82 7.81 -5.87 1.59
C THR A 82 6.61 -5.24 0.87
N LEU A 83 6.25 -4.00 1.20
CA LEU A 83 5.14 -3.27 0.57
C LEU A 83 5.42 -3.04 -0.91
N VAL A 84 6.61 -2.54 -1.27
CA VAL A 84 7.01 -2.34 -2.67
C VAL A 84 6.95 -3.65 -3.45
N ALA A 85 7.48 -4.74 -2.91
CA ALA A 85 7.45 -6.03 -3.59
C ALA A 85 6.00 -6.50 -3.87
N GLY A 86 5.11 -6.37 -2.88
CA GLY A 86 3.69 -6.69 -3.02
C GLY A 86 2.97 -5.78 -4.02
N GLU A 87 3.20 -4.47 -3.94
CA GLU A 87 2.60 -3.46 -4.82
C GLU A 87 3.05 -3.62 -6.27
N VAL A 88 4.34 -3.87 -6.53
CA VAL A 88 4.85 -4.14 -7.87
C VAL A 88 4.22 -5.40 -8.45
N ALA A 89 4.14 -6.48 -7.66
CA ALA A 89 3.50 -7.72 -8.10
C ALA A 89 2.01 -7.51 -8.41
N LEU A 90 1.30 -6.76 -7.57
CA LEU A 90 -0.12 -6.47 -7.76
C LEU A 90 -0.37 -5.57 -8.98
N VAL A 91 0.42 -4.51 -9.15
CA VAL A 91 0.38 -3.63 -10.34
C VAL A 91 0.66 -4.44 -11.61
N GLY A 92 1.68 -5.30 -11.60
CA GLY A 92 2.00 -6.18 -12.71
C GLY A 92 0.84 -7.12 -13.07
N LEU A 93 0.22 -7.73 -12.06
CA LEU A 93 -0.94 -8.61 -12.24
C LEU A 93 -2.15 -7.85 -12.82
N LEU A 94 -2.47 -6.67 -12.30
CA LEU A 94 -3.59 -5.85 -12.79
C LEU A 94 -3.38 -5.42 -14.24
N LEU A 95 -2.18 -4.97 -14.59
CA LEU A 95 -1.84 -4.60 -15.97
C LEU A 95 -1.85 -5.80 -16.91
N TRP A 96 -1.37 -6.96 -16.46
CA TRP A 96 -1.44 -8.21 -17.21
C TRP A 96 -2.89 -8.61 -17.51
N HIS A 97 -3.80 -8.46 -16.56
CA HIS A 97 -5.23 -8.71 -16.81
C HIS A 97 -5.89 -7.59 -17.63
N ALA A 98 -5.37 -6.36 -17.59
CA ALA A 98 -5.92 -5.23 -18.34
C ALA A 98 -5.69 -5.30 -19.86
N VAL A 99 -4.74 -6.15 -20.32
CA VAL A 99 -4.52 -6.42 -21.75
C VAL A 99 -5.33 -7.61 -22.27
N LYS A 100 -5.99 -8.36 -21.38
CA LYS A 100 -6.85 -9.49 -21.76
C LYS A 100 -8.27 -9.04 -22.11
N PRO A 101 -9.00 -9.81 -22.95
CA PRO A 101 -10.43 -9.60 -23.15
C PRO A 101 -11.21 -9.67 -21.82
N ALA A 102 -12.26 -8.85 -21.68
CA ALA A 102 -13.06 -8.77 -20.45
C ALA A 102 -13.77 -10.08 -20.08
N GLU A 103 -14.03 -10.93 -21.07
CA GLU A 103 -14.61 -12.27 -20.92
C GLU A 103 -13.62 -13.25 -20.27
N GLU A 104 -12.32 -13.09 -20.53
CA GLU A 104 -11.26 -13.93 -19.97
C GLU A 104 -10.81 -13.41 -18.59
N SER A 105 -10.75 -12.09 -18.42
CA SER A 105 -10.31 -11.50 -17.15
C SER A 105 -11.40 -11.48 -16.08
N GLY A 106 -12.68 -11.45 -16.47
CA GLY A 106 -13.81 -11.25 -15.57
C GLY A 106 -13.96 -9.81 -15.05
N PHE A 107 -13.13 -8.88 -15.54
CA PHE A 107 -13.08 -7.49 -15.10
C PHE A 107 -13.17 -6.51 -16.28
N MET A 108 -13.79 -5.35 -16.04
CA MET A 108 -13.70 -4.22 -16.93
C MET A 108 -12.27 -3.67 -16.95
N ARG A 109 -11.74 -3.42 -18.15
CA ARG A 109 -10.41 -2.86 -18.35
C ARG A 109 -10.21 -1.52 -17.61
N SER A 110 -11.23 -0.65 -17.63
CA SER A 110 -11.21 0.62 -16.89
C SER A 110 -11.03 0.42 -15.39
N GLY A 111 -11.72 -0.58 -14.82
CA GLY A 111 -11.60 -0.93 -13.41
C GLY A 111 -10.18 -1.39 -13.03
N LEU A 112 -9.55 -2.23 -13.86
CA LEU A 112 -8.16 -2.68 -13.64
C LEU A 112 -7.14 -1.53 -13.75
N ILE A 113 -7.34 -0.62 -14.70
CA ILE A 113 -6.49 0.57 -14.85
C ILE A 113 -6.66 1.50 -13.65
N LEU A 114 -7.89 1.77 -13.22
CA LEU A 114 -8.15 2.62 -12.04
C LEU A 114 -7.56 2.00 -10.77
N ALA A 115 -7.71 0.69 -10.57
CA ALA A 115 -7.08 -0.01 -9.46
C ALA A 115 -5.55 0.12 -9.50
N THR A 116 -4.94 0.00 -10.69
CA THR A 116 -3.50 0.20 -10.87
C THR A 116 -3.09 1.62 -10.50
N LEU A 117 -3.79 2.64 -11.02
CA LEU A 117 -3.51 4.04 -10.73
C LEU A 117 -3.66 4.37 -9.24
N ASN A 118 -4.60 3.72 -8.55
CA ASN A 118 -4.79 3.89 -7.11
C ASN A 118 -3.61 3.36 -6.28
N LEU A 119 -2.87 2.37 -6.77
CA LEU A 119 -1.70 1.81 -6.07
C LEU A 119 -0.42 2.63 -6.30
N LEU A 120 -0.34 3.38 -7.39
CA LEU A 120 0.88 4.12 -7.77
C LEU A 120 1.35 5.14 -6.71
N PRO A 121 0.48 5.92 -6.03
CA PRO A 121 0.92 6.85 -5.00
C PRO A 121 1.65 6.16 -3.85
N ALA A 122 1.13 5.03 -3.35
CA ALA A 122 1.74 4.27 -2.26
C ALA A 122 3.08 3.65 -2.71
N LEU A 123 3.08 2.99 -3.87
CA LEU A 123 4.31 2.43 -4.47
C LEU A 123 5.39 3.49 -4.68
N THR A 124 5.01 4.67 -5.19
CA THR A 124 5.92 5.79 -5.40
C THR A 124 6.47 6.29 -4.07
N TRP A 125 5.60 6.44 -3.06
CA TRP A 125 6.00 6.87 -1.72
C TRP A 125 7.01 5.90 -1.09
N HIS A 126 6.70 4.60 -1.06
CA HIS A 126 7.58 3.59 -0.49
C HIS A 126 8.93 3.53 -1.21
N SER A 127 8.90 3.52 -2.55
CA SER A 127 10.12 3.50 -3.38
C SER A 127 10.97 4.76 -3.17
N PHE A 128 10.32 5.92 -3.08
CA PHE A 128 10.99 7.19 -2.83
C PHE A 128 11.65 7.22 -1.45
N CYS A 129 10.98 6.71 -0.41
CA CYS A 129 11.57 6.62 0.93
C CYS A 129 12.74 5.63 0.99
N ILE A 130 12.69 4.49 0.29
CA ILE A 130 13.77 3.49 0.31
C ILE A 130 14.99 3.93 -0.51
N TRP A 131 14.79 4.35 -1.76
CA TRP A 131 15.90 4.57 -2.71
C TRP A 131 16.17 6.04 -3.01
N GLY A 132 15.17 6.92 -2.88
CA GLY A 132 15.31 8.34 -3.14
C GLY A 132 15.91 9.10 -1.96
N VAL A 133 15.23 9.05 -0.80
CA VAL A 133 15.65 9.78 0.41
C VAL A 133 15.55 8.88 1.65
N PRO A 134 16.50 7.92 1.83
CA PRO A 134 16.53 7.03 2.98
C PRO A 134 16.59 7.77 4.32
N GLY A 135 17.15 8.99 4.32
CA GLY A 135 17.23 9.89 5.48
C GLY A 135 15.88 10.19 6.14
N LEU A 136 14.75 10.10 5.41
CA LEU A 136 13.41 10.30 5.95
C LEU A 136 13.03 9.23 6.98
N MET A 137 13.58 8.03 6.86
CA MET A 137 13.24 6.88 7.70
C MET A 137 14.06 6.81 8.99
N VAL A 138 15.03 7.71 9.20
CA VAL A 138 15.99 7.66 10.31
C VAL A 138 15.44 8.32 11.59
N GLU A 139 15.95 7.86 12.75
CA GLU A 139 15.66 8.39 14.08
C GLU A 139 15.94 9.91 14.19
N SER A 140 15.09 10.68 14.89
CA SER A 140 15.22 12.16 15.01
C SER A 140 16.46 12.68 15.76
N GLY A 141 17.37 11.82 16.22
CA GLY A 141 18.60 12.25 16.90
C GLY A 141 19.90 11.85 16.21
N SER A 142 19.87 11.05 15.14
CA SER A 142 21.08 10.54 14.50
C SER A 142 21.70 11.50 13.48
N VAL A 143 20.90 12.43 12.94
CA VAL A 143 21.36 13.42 11.95
C VAL A 143 22.13 14.54 12.65
N ASP A 144 21.68 14.98 13.83
CA ASP A 144 22.35 16.03 14.61
C ASP A 144 23.68 15.53 15.21
N ALA A 145 23.75 14.26 15.64
CA ALA A 145 24.98 13.66 16.18
C ALA A 145 26.10 13.46 15.12
N GLY A 146 25.76 13.41 13.83
CA GLY A 146 26.75 13.38 12.74
C GLY A 146 27.35 14.76 12.48
N ARG A 147 26.52 15.81 12.61
CA ARG A 147 26.89 17.20 12.33
C ARG A 147 27.69 17.86 13.46
N GLU A 148 27.52 17.41 14.70
CA GLU A 148 28.38 17.81 15.85
C GLU A 148 29.79 17.20 15.80
N LYS A 149 30.01 16.11 15.06
CA LYS A 149 31.35 15.49 14.92
C LYS A 149 32.21 16.10 13.81
N GLU A 150 31.64 17.02 13.03
CA GLU A 150 32.30 17.73 11.92
C GLU A 150 32.64 19.19 12.27
N LEU A 151 32.36 19.63 13.50
CA LEU A 151 32.72 20.93 14.08
C LEU A 151 33.75 20.76 15.20
#